data_AF-A0A7S0GXE2-F1
#
_entry.id   AF-A0A7S0GXE2-F1
#
_cell.length_a   1.000
_cell.length_b   1.000
_cell.length_c   1.000
_cell.angle_alpha   90.00
_cell.angle_beta   90.00
_cell.angle_gamma   90.00
#
_symmetry.space_group_name_H-M   'P 1'
#
loop_
_entity.id
_entity.type
_entity.pdbx_description
1 polymer ?
#
loop_
_entity_poly.entity_id
_entity_poly.type
_entity_poly.pdbx_seq_one_letter_code
_entity_poly.pdbx_strand_id
1 'polypeptide(L)'
;MIVIIKALSVMTAIAMNLSPLANIYEFRKRGNTGETHPLPLAMIACNASIWGVYALLKEDYFPLFATNLVSGIGGWTHLMVFKMYSSEKPPPKYDIMPLILMVILVQFMAISCAYSMEPKESIAWLGTFGVLMVIGVFASPLVVIADVIKSRSSGGLSRPLSIVGFICSVCWTWYGFLIEDVYIWGPNLLGCILTGVQVLLILVFPRKRAGKKAGQKTPKSTEIELAPVNSTSVEDKQEKGSVEMVELLPNWMVVKKDRKQ
;
A
#
# COMPACT_ATOMS: atom_id res chain seq x y z
N MET A 1 -15.69 -21.31 -12.10
CA MET A 1 -14.23 -21.02 -12.01
C MET A 1 -13.94 -19.52 -12.06
N ILE A 2 -14.33 -18.79 -13.11
CA ILE A 2 -14.00 -17.35 -13.26
C ILE A 2 -14.53 -16.47 -12.11
N VAL A 3 -15.74 -16.72 -11.61
CA VAL A 3 -16.34 -15.94 -10.49
C VAL A 3 -15.52 -16.05 -9.20
N ILE A 4 -15.00 -17.25 -8.89
CA ILE A 4 -14.16 -17.50 -7.71
C ILE A 4 -12.87 -16.69 -7.82
N ILE A 5 -12.25 -16.69 -8.99
CA ILE A 5 -11.02 -15.95 -9.25
C ILE A 5 -11.24 -14.45 -9.15
N LYS A 6 -12.34 -13.93 -9.71
CA LYS A 6 -12.69 -12.51 -9.56
C LYS A 6 -12.87 -12.12 -8.09
N ALA A 7 -13.59 -12.94 -7.32
CA ALA A 7 -13.79 -12.69 -5.89
C ALA A 7 -12.46 -12.73 -5.11
N LEU A 8 -11.60 -13.73 -5.37
CA LEU A 8 -10.28 -13.83 -4.74
C LEU A 8 -9.39 -12.63 -5.08
N SER A 9 -9.31 -12.25 -6.36
CA SER A 9 -8.53 -11.07 -6.81
C SER A 9 -8.96 -9.80 -6.08
N VAL A 10 -10.26 -9.61 -5.91
CA VAL A 10 -10.80 -8.44 -5.21
C VAL A 10 -10.45 -8.48 -3.72
N MET A 11 -10.65 -9.62 -3.05
CA MET A 11 -10.33 -9.76 -1.63
C MET A 11 -8.84 -9.53 -1.36
N THR A 12 -7.95 -10.11 -2.17
CA THR A 12 -6.51 -9.93 -2.00
C THR A 12 -6.07 -8.52 -2.37
N ALA A 13 -6.65 -7.91 -3.41
CA ALA A 13 -6.35 -6.54 -3.78
C ALA A 13 -6.78 -5.57 -2.67
N ILE A 14 -7.97 -5.75 -2.09
CA ILE A 14 -8.42 -4.95 -0.95
C ILE A 14 -7.48 -5.13 0.24
N ALA A 15 -7.12 -6.37 0.59
CA ALA A 15 -6.19 -6.64 1.68
C ALA A 15 -4.84 -5.93 1.49
N MET A 16 -4.28 -5.92 0.27
CA MET A 16 -3.06 -5.18 -0.04
C MET A 16 -3.25 -3.67 0.08
N ASN A 17 -4.38 -3.14 -0.38
CA ASN A 17 -4.74 -1.72 -0.30
C ASN A 17 -5.03 -1.22 1.12
N LEU A 18 -5.30 -2.11 2.08
CA LEU A 18 -5.43 -1.74 3.48
C LEU A 18 -4.07 -1.57 4.17
N SER A 19 -2.98 -2.11 3.62
CA SER A 19 -1.66 -2.00 4.24
C SER A 19 -1.28 -0.54 4.56
N PRO A 20 -1.49 0.45 3.66
CA PRO A 20 -1.09 1.82 3.94
C PRO A 20 -1.91 2.50 5.07
N LEU A 21 -3.03 1.91 5.53
CA LEU A 21 -3.75 2.39 6.72
C LEU A 21 -2.89 2.32 7.99
N ALA A 22 -1.96 1.37 8.07
CA ALA A 22 -0.98 1.30 9.15
C ALA A 22 -0.12 2.58 9.19
N ASN A 23 0.23 3.14 8.03
CA ASN A 23 0.96 4.40 7.96
C ASN A 23 0.10 5.57 8.45
N ILE A 24 -1.18 5.61 8.10
CA ILE A 24 -2.12 6.65 8.61
C ILE A 24 -2.19 6.60 10.13
N TYR A 25 -2.30 5.39 10.70
CA TYR A 25 -2.33 5.21 12.14
C TYR A 25 -1.04 5.70 12.80
N GLU A 26 0.12 5.35 12.23
CA GLU A 26 1.42 5.81 12.73
C GLU A 26 1.60 7.32 12.60
N PHE A 27 1.14 7.95 11.52
CA PHE A 27 1.18 9.40 11.34
C PHE A 27 0.33 10.11 12.40
N ARG A 28 -0.90 9.63 12.64
CA ARG A 28 -1.76 10.12 13.73
C ARG A 28 -1.10 10.01 15.09
N LYS A 29 -0.51 8.85 15.37
CA LYS A 29 0.14 8.58 16.66
C LYS A 29 1.37 9.46 16.89
N ARG A 30 2.14 9.75 15.84
CA ARG A 30 3.37 10.54 15.92
C ARG A 30 3.16 12.04 15.76
N GLY A 31 2.03 12.45 15.15
CA GLY A 31 1.81 13.85 14.75
C GLY A 31 2.73 14.30 13.61
N ASN A 32 3.35 13.40 12.86
CA ASN A 32 4.17 13.74 11.69
C ASN A 32 4.40 12.52 10.79
N THR A 33 4.94 12.77 9.59
CA THR A 33 5.24 11.73 8.59
C THR A 33 6.58 11.01 8.82
N GLY A 34 7.40 11.48 9.76
CA GLY A 34 8.71 10.91 10.09
C GLY A 34 9.63 10.76 8.88
N GLU A 35 10.15 9.54 8.68
CA GLU A 35 11.08 9.18 7.60
C GLU A 35 10.37 8.58 6.37
N THR A 36 9.05 8.56 6.34
CA THR A 36 8.28 7.91 5.28
C THR A 36 8.45 8.65 3.96
N HIS A 37 8.89 7.94 2.93
CA HIS A 37 8.98 8.47 1.59
C HIS A 37 7.58 8.52 0.93
N PRO A 38 7.13 9.65 0.36
CA PRO A 38 5.77 9.78 -0.17
C PRO A 38 5.56 9.17 -1.56
N LEU A 39 6.62 8.98 -2.35
CA LEU A 39 6.53 8.48 -3.74
C LEU A 39 5.68 7.19 -3.89
N PRO A 40 5.82 6.14 -3.06
CA PRO A 40 4.97 4.96 -3.17
C PRO A 40 3.47 5.26 -3.05
N LEU A 41 3.08 6.25 -2.25
CA LEU A 41 1.68 6.66 -2.09
C LEU A 41 1.13 7.28 -3.39
N ALA A 42 1.95 8.09 -4.07
CA ALA A 42 1.60 8.69 -5.36
C ALA A 42 1.51 7.63 -6.46
N MET A 43 2.44 6.67 -6.48
CA MET A 43 2.46 5.58 -7.46
C MET A 43 1.21 4.71 -7.39
N ILE A 44 0.65 4.46 -6.20
CA ILE A 44 -0.62 3.74 -6.04
C ILE A 44 -1.75 4.48 -6.77
N ALA A 45 -1.87 5.80 -6.57
CA ALA A 45 -2.90 6.61 -7.21
C ALA A 45 -2.71 6.70 -8.74
N CYS A 46 -1.48 6.89 -9.21
CA CYS A 46 -1.17 6.90 -10.65
C CYS A 46 -1.51 5.56 -11.31
N ASN A 47 -1.09 4.44 -10.71
CA ASN A 47 -1.37 3.10 -11.22
C ASN A 47 -2.88 2.84 -11.29
N ALA A 48 -3.61 3.14 -10.21
CA ALA A 48 -5.07 3.00 -10.16
C ALA A 48 -5.78 3.83 -11.23
N SER A 49 -5.26 5.02 -11.55
CA SER A 49 -5.84 5.91 -12.56
C SER A 49 -5.75 5.34 -13.96
N ILE A 50 -4.58 4.82 -14.34
CA ILE A 50 -4.36 4.18 -15.65
C ILE A 50 -5.24 2.94 -15.80
N TRP A 51 -5.18 2.04 -14.80
CA TRP A 51 -5.93 0.78 -14.86
C TRP A 51 -7.44 0.97 -14.72
N GLY A 52 -7.90 2.02 -14.03
CA GLY A 52 -9.31 2.38 -13.96
C GLY A 52 -9.88 2.76 -15.33
N VAL A 53 -9.18 3.62 -16.08
CA VAL A 53 -9.60 3.98 -17.45
C VAL A 53 -9.47 2.79 -18.40
N TYR A 54 -8.37 2.02 -18.28
CA TYR A 54 -8.19 0.78 -19.04
C TYR A 54 -9.38 -0.19 -18.88
N ALA A 55 -9.83 -0.38 -17.63
CA ALA A 55 -10.95 -1.24 -17.32
C ALA A 55 -12.27 -0.76 -17.92
N LEU A 56 -12.53 0.56 -17.88
CA LEU A 56 -13.73 1.16 -18.47
C LEU A 56 -13.76 0.97 -20.00
N LEU A 57 -12.63 1.17 -20.68
CA LEU A 57 -12.52 0.96 -22.13
C LEU A 57 -12.70 -0.51 -22.54
N LYS A 58 -12.37 -1.44 -21.64
CA LYS A 58 -12.55 -2.89 -21.82
C LYS A 58 -13.92 -3.39 -21.34
N GLU A 59 -14.76 -2.52 -20.80
CA GLU A 59 -16.03 -2.87 -20.15
C GLU A 59 -15.87 -3.89 -18.98
N ASP A 60 -14.69 -3.92 -18.36
CA ASP A 60 -14.37 -4.79 -17.22
C ASP A 60 -14.66 -4.08 -15.89
N TYR A 61 -15.95 -3.95 -15.58
CA TYR A 61 -16.39 -3.31 -14.33
C TYR A 61 -16.01 -4.12 -13.08
N PHE A 62 -15.93 -5.46 -13.20
CA PHE A 62 -15.57 -6.35 -12.11
C PHE A 62 -14.76 -7.55 -12.64
N PRO A 63 -13.54 -7.78 -12.12
CA PRO A 63 -12.96 -7.18 -10.91
C PRO A 63 -12.14 -5.91 -11.16
N LEU A 64 -11.72 -5.64 -12.40
CA LEU A 64 -10.62 -4.71 -12.70
C LEU A 64 -10.93 -3.27 -12.33
N PHE A 65 -12.05 -2.73 -12.78
CA PHE A 65 -12.44 -1.36 -12.42
C PHE A 65 -12.67 -1.24 -10.91
N ALA A 66 -13.43 -2.17 -10.30
CA ALA A 66 -13.74 -2.14 -8.87
C ALA A 66 -12.48 -2.10 -7.99
N THR A 67 -11.48 -2.95 -8.27
CA THR A 67 -10.24 -2.97 -7.47
C THR A 67 -9.42 -1.70 -7.65
N ASN A 68 -9.39 -1.14 -8.86
CA ASN A 68 -8.64 0.09 -9.12
C ASN A 68 -9.36 1.33 -8.58
N LEU A 69 -10.68 1.33 -8.54
CA LEU A 69 -11.45 2.38 -7.87
C LEU A 69 -11.13 2.46 -6.37
N VAL A 70 -11.15 1.31 -5.68
CA VAL A 70 -10.76 1.23 -4.26
C VAL A 70 -9.31 1.68 -4.07
N SER A 71 -8.40 1.25 -4.95
CA SER A 71 -6.99 1.62 -4.90
C SER A 71 -6.78 3.12 -5.14
N GLY A 72 -7.54 3.73 -6.05
CA GLY A 72 -7.48 5.16 -6.36
C GLY A 72 -7.97 6.02 -5.21
N ILE A 73 -9.11 5.67 -4.61
CA ILE A 73 -9.64 6.34 -3.39
C ILE A 73 -8.64 6.20 -2.24
N GLY A 74 -8.09 5.00 -2.06
CA GLY A 74 -7.04 4.73 -1.08
C GLY A 74 -5.82 5.61 -1.32
N GLY A 75 -5.26 5.61 -2.54
CA GLY A 75 -4.08 6.40 -2.90
C GLY A 75 -4.25 7.89 -2.62
N TRP A 76 -5.39 8.47 -3.00
CA TRP A 76 -5.71 9.87 -2.70
C TRP A 76 -5.81 10.14 -1.20
N THR A 77 -6.49 9.27 -0.46
CA THR A 77 -6.62 9.40 1.00
C THR A 77 -5.25 9.40 1.67
N HIS A 78 -4.35 8.49 1.29
CA HIS A 78 -3.00 8.42 1.83
C HIS A 78 -2.17 9.67 1.50
N LEU A 79 -2.27 10.20 0.28
CA LEU A 79 -1.59 11.44 -0.10
C LEU A 79 -2.07 12.65 0.70
N MET A 80 -3.39 12.76 0.92
CA MET A 80 -3.96 13.87 1.68
C MET A 80 -3.59 13.79 3.15
N VAL A 81 -3.67 12.60 3.76
CA VAL A 81 -3.21 12.40 5.15
C VAL A 81 -1.72 12.70 5.26
N PHE A 82 -0.89 12.24 4.31
CA PHE A 82 0.53 12.57 4.30
C PHE A 82 0.74 14.08 4.25
N LYS A 83 0.05 14.81 3.36
CA LYS A 83 0.14 16.27 3.28
C LYS A 83 -0.22 16.96 4.61
N MET A 84 -1.29 16.50 5.27
CA MET A 84 -1.74 17.05 6.56
C MET A 84 -0.64 16.93 7.62
N TYR A 85 -0.11 15.73 7.84
CA TYR A 85 0.92 15.47 8.85
C TYR A 85 2.33 15.91 8.44
N SER A 86 2.57 16.13 7.15
CA SER A 86 3.83 16.65 6.65
C SER A 86 3.96 18.16 6.91
N SER A 87 2.85 18.85 7.18
CA SER A 87 2.82 20.28 7.49
C SER A 87 3.04 20.57 8.98
N GLU A 88 3.09 19.53 9.82
CA GLU A 88 3.32 19.64 11.27
C GLU A 88 4.83 19.69 11.57
N LYS A 89 5.24 20.59 12.47
CA LYS A 89 6.66 20.89 12.74
C LYS A 89 7.41 19.67 13.31
N PRO A 90 8.70 19.46 12.95
CA PRO A 90 9.60 20.29 12.11
C PRO A 90 9.25 20.29 10.61
N PRO A 91 9.83 21.21 9.78
CA PRO A 91 9.45 21.34 8.38
C PRO A 91 9.51 20.01 7.61
N PRO A 92 8.62 19.82 6.61
CA PRO A 92 8.53 18.60 5.83
C PRO A 92 9.86 18.24 5.20
N LYS A 93 10.29 16.98 5.35
CA LYS A 93 11.47 16.45 4.66
C LYS A 93 11.28 16.38 3.14
N TYR A 94 10.04 16.22 2.69
CA TYR A 94 9.68 16.09 1.28
C TYR A 94 8.55 17.05 0.93
N ASP A 95 8.69 17.79 -0.17
CA ASP A 95 7.57 18.49 -0.76
C ASP A 95 6.67 17.50 -1.52
N ILE A 96 5.40 17.42 -1.10
CA ILE A 96 4.40 16.53 -1.66
C ILE A 96 3.68 17.14 -2.88
N MET A 97 3.79 18.45 -3.12
CA MET A 97 3.07 19.13 -4.21
C MET A 97 3.40 18.55 -5.61
N PRO A 98 4.68 18.31 -5.97
CA PRO A 98 5.00 17.73 -7.28
C PRO A 98 4.38 16.35 -7.49
N LEU A 99 4.25 15.55 -6.42
CA LEU A 99 3.64 14.23 -6.48
C LEU A 99 2.13 14.30 -6.64
N ILE A 100 1.46 15.26 -6.01
CA ILE A 100 0.03 15.51 -6.22
C ILE A 100 -0.22 15.95 -7.67
N LEU A 101 0.60 16.87 -8.18
CA LEU A 101 0.52 17.32 -9.58
C LEU A 101 0.76 16.15 -10.55
N MET A 102 1.73 15.30 -10.29
CA MET A 102 1.99 14.08 -11.08
C MET A 102 0.75 13.18 -11.14
N VAL A 103 0.06 12.95 -10.02
CA VAL A 103 -1.16 12.13 -9.98
C VAL A 103 -2.28 12.75 -10.83
N ILE A 104 -2.49 14.06 -10.72
CA ILE A 104 -3.49 14.80 -11.52
C ILE A 104 -3.14 14.72 -13.02
N LEU A 105 -1.87 14.91 -13.37
CA LEU A 105 -1.41 14.83 -14.76
C LEU A 105 -1.58 13.43 -15.34
N VAL A 106 -1.31 12.38 -14.58
CA VAL A 106 -1.53 10.99 -15.01
C VAL A 106 -3.03 10.70 -15.20
N GLN A 107 -3.90 11.21 -14.31
CA GLN A 107 -5.35 11.08 -14.48
C GLN A 107 -5.84 11.81 -15.72
N PHE A 108 -5.41 13.06 -15.89
CA PHE A 108 -5.76 13.85 -17.07
C PHE A 108 -5.28 13.19 -18.36
N MET A 109 -4.05 12.69 -18.39
CA MET A 109 -3.49 11.94 -19.52
C MET A 109 -4.32 10.68 -19.79
N ALA A 110 -4.63 9.87 -18.77
CA ALA A 110 -5.37 8.64 -18.96
C ALA A 110 -6.77 8.89 -19.54
N ILE A 111 -7.48 9.90 -19.00
CA ILE A 111 -8.79 10.32 -19.50
C ILE A 111 -8.66 10.88 -20.93
N SER A 112 -7.67 11.73 -21.19
CA SER A 112 -7.46 12.31 -22.53
C SER A 112 -7.18 11.24 -23.59
N CYS A 113 -6.40 10.21 -23.26
CA CYS A 113 -6.17 9.06 -24.14
C CYS A 113 -7.47 8.33 -24.48
N ALA A 114 -8.42 8.22 -23.54
CA ALA A 114 -9.71 7.57 -23.78
C ALA A 114 -10.64 8.37 -24.70
N TYR A 115 -10.54 9.70 -24.70
CA TYR A 115 -11.38 10.58 -25.54
C TYR A 115 -10.75 10.95 -26.88
N SER A 116 -9.42 10.98 -26.98
CA SER A 116 -8.71 11.55 -28.14
C SER A 116 -8.25 10.51 -29.17
N MET A 117 -8.38 9.21 -28.86
CA MET A 117 -7.87 8.11 -29.68
C MET A 117 -8.94 7.04 -29.87
N GLU A 118 -8.74 6.17 -30.86
CA GLU A 118 -9.61 4.99 -31.02
C GLU A 118 -9.46 4.04 -29.82
N PRO A 119 -10.54 3.38 -29.37
CA PRO A 119 -10.50 2.54 -28.16
C PRO A 119 -9.38 1.50 -28.14
N LYS A 120 -9.10 0.86 -29.28
CA LYS A 120 -8.03 -0.14 -29.40
C LYS A 120 -6.64 0.47 -29.15
N GLU A 121 -6.40 1.67 -29.67
CA GLU A 121 -5.15 2.38 -29.46
C GLU A 121 -5.03 2.89 -28.02
N SER A 122 -6.10 3.44 -27.46
CA SER A 122 -6.15 3.87 -26.04
C SER A 122 -5.82 2.72 -25.10
N ILE A 123 -6.41 1.54 -25.34
CA ILE A 123 -6.13 0.31 -24.59
C ILE A 123 -4.65 -0.06 -24.69
N ALA A 124 -4.06 -0.06 -25.89
CA ALA A 124 -2.66 -0.42 -26.09
C ALA A 124 -1.71 0.55 -25.35
N TRP A 125 -1.97 1.86 -25.45
CA TRP A 125 -1.18 2.88 -24.75
C TRP A 125 -1.31 2.76 -23.23
N LEU A 126 -2.53 2.73 -22.71
CA LEU A 126 -2.78 2.63 -21.27
C LEU A 126 -2.24 1.32 -20.69
N GLY A 127 -2.43 0.20 -21.39
CA GLY A 127 -1.89 -1.09 -21.00
C GLY A 127 -0.35 -1.06 -20.93
N THR A 128 0.30 -0.49 -21.94
CA THR A 128 1.77 -0.35 -21.98
C THR A 128 2.28 0.52 -20.84
N PHE A 129 1.69 1.71 -20.63
CA PHE A 129 2.07 2.58 -19.51
C PHE A 129 1.80 1.93 -18.15
N GLY A 130 0.68 1.22 -18.00
CA GLY A 130 0.34 0.46 -16.80
C GLY A 130 1.39 -0.59 -16.48
N VAL A 131 1.83 -1.37 -17.48
CA VAL A 131 2.89 -2.37 -17.32
C VAL A 131 4.22 -1.72 -16.94
N LEU A 132 4.61 -0.61 -17.58
CA LEU A 132 5.85 0.11 -17.24
C LEU A 132 5.84 0.61 -15.78
N MET A 133 4.71 1.12 -15.32
CA MET A 133 4.53 1.55 -13.93
C MET A 133 4.70 0.37 -12.96
N VAL A 134 4.09 -0.78 -13.26
CA VAL A 134 4.22 -1.99 -12.43
C VAL A 134 5.67 -2.47 -12.38
N ILE A 135 6.38 -2.51 -13.51
CA ILE A 135 7.80 -2.87 -13.57
C ILE A 135 8.64 -1.90 -12.73
N GLY A 136 8.36 -0.60 -12.80
CA GLY A 136 9.04 0.42 -11.98
C GLY A 136 8.87 0.15 -10.48
N VAL A 137 7.69 -0.29 -10.05
CA VAL A 137 7.41 -0.64 -8.65
C VAL A 137 8.19 -1.89 -8.20
N PHE A 138 8.51 -2.81 -9.11
CA PHE A 138 9.30 -4.02 -8.79
C PHE A 138 10.77 -3.75 -8.44
N ALA A 139 11.29 -2.54 -8.67
CA ALA A 139 12.65 -2.19 -8.27
C ALA A 139 12.87 -2.33 -6.75
N SER A 140 11.91 -1.89 -5.94
CA SER A 140 12.00 -1.95 -4.46
C SER A 140 12.12 -3.39 -3.93
N PRO A 141 11.21 -4.34 -4.25
CA PRO A 141 11.33 -5.70 -3.75
C PRO A 141 12.59 -6.43 -4.24
N LEU A 142 13.12 -6.10 -5.42
CA LEU A 142 14.39 -6.66 -5.89
C LEU A 142 15.59 -6.27 -5.01
N VAL A 143 15.64 -5.01 -4.57
CA VAL A 143 16.68 -4.54 -3.63
C VAL A 143 16.57 -5.28 -2.31
N VAL A 144 15.36 -5.41 -1.77
CA VAL A 144 15.11 -6.13 -0.51
C VAL A 144 15.51 -7.61 -0.61
N ILE A 145 15.16 -8.28 -1.72
CA ILE A 145 15.57 -9.66 -2.00
C ILE A 145 17.10 -9.79 -1.97
N ALA A 146 17.80 -8.88 -2.64
CA ALA A 146 19.26 -8.87 -2.66
C ALA A 146 19.85 -8.69 -1.25
N ASP A 147 19.26 -7.82 -0.43
CA ASP A 147 19.68 -7.58 0.95
C ASP A 147 19.42 -8.78 1.86
N VAL A 148 18.30 -9.50 1.70
CA VAL A 148 18.00 -10.74 2.43
C VAL A 148 19.01 -11.83 2.10
N ILE A 149 19.37 -12.00 0.83
CA ILE A 149 20.36 -12.99 0.39
C ILE A 149 21.74 -12.66 0.99
N LYS A 150 22.17 -11.39 0.94
CA LYS A 150 23.46 -10.94 1.51
C LYS A 150 23.50 -11.07 3.03
N SER A 151 22.46 -10.62 3.71
CA SER A 151 22.38 -10.62 5.18
C SER A 151 22.02 -11.99 5.78
N ARG A 152 21.55 -12.93 4.94
CA ARG A 152 21.04 -14.24 5.35
C ARG A 152 19.97 -14.11 6.45
N SER A 153 19.09 -13.14 6.31
CA SER A 153 18.02 -12.82 7.27
C SER A 153 16.78 -12.31 6.55
N SER A 154 15.62 -12.90 6.83
CA SER A 154 14.33 -12.45 6.29
C SER A 154 13.77 -11.22 7.04
N GLY A 155 14.62 -10.46 7.74
CA GLY A 155 14.21 -9.40 8.67
C GLY A 155 13.55 -8.21 7.99
N GLY A 156 13.99 -7.88 6.77
CA GLY A 156 13.42 -6.81 5.95
C GLY A 156 12.36 -7.29 4.97
N LEU A 157 11.71 -8.44 5.22
CA LEU A 157 10.53 -8.86 4.45
C LEU A 157 9.31 -8.95 5.36
N SER A 158 8.20 -8.35 4.92
CA SER A 158 6.90 -8.52 5.54
C SER A 158 6.25 -9.83 5.11
N ARG A 159 6.29 -10.85 5.99
CA ARG A 159 5.67 -12.17 5.75
C ARG A 159 4.22 -12.12 5.25
N PRO A 160 3.29 -11.39 5.91
CA PRO A 160 1.91 -11.36 5.46
C PRO A 160 1.79 -10.69 4.08
N LEU A 161 2.57 -9.64 3.81
CA LEU A 161 2.50 -8.92 2.54
C LEU A 161 3.06 -9.75 1.37
N SER A 162 4.16 -10.48 1.57
CA SER A 162 4.71 -11.36 0.53
C SER A 162 3.75 -12.51 0.18
N ILE A 163 3.10 -13.12 1.18
CA ILE A 163 2.14 -14.22 0.96
C ILE A 163 0.87 -13.71 0.27
N VAL A 164 0.27 -12.64 0.78
CA VAL A 164 -0.94 -12.05 0.16
C VAL A 164 -0.62 -11.54 -1.24
N GLY A 165 0.55 -10.91 -1.42
CA GLY A 165 1.05 -10.47 -2.72
C GLY A 165 1.19 -11.61 -3.71
N PHE A 166 1.76 -12.74 -3.30
CA PHE A 166 1.87 -13.93 -4.14
C PHE A 166 0.51 -14.47 -4.58
N ILE A 167 -0.44 -14.64 -3.65
CA ILE A 167 -1.80 -15.10 -3.97
C ILE A 167 -2.48 -14.09 -4.91
N CYS A 168 -2.35 -12.79 -4.64
CA CYS A 168 -2.91 -11.73 -5.47
C CYS A 168 -2.37 -11.81 -6.91
N SER A 169 -1.04 -11.91 -7.08
CA SER A 169 -0.41 -12.02 -8.39
C SER A 169 -0.85 -13.28 -9.14
N VAL A 170 -1.00 -14.42 -8.45
CA VAL A 170 -1.49 -15.67 -9.07
C VAL A 170 -2.92 -15.49 -9.57
N CYS A 171 -3.79 -14.91 -8.75
CA CYS A 171 -5.19 -14.63 -9.12
C CYS A 171 -5.28 -13.70 -10.33
N TRP A 172 -4.50 -12.61 -10.37
CA TRP A 172 -4.48 -11.68 -11.50
C TRP A 172 -3.85 -12.26 -12.76
N THR A 173 -2.83 -13.10 -12.62
CA THR A 173 -2.21 -13.82 -13.74
C THR A 173 -3.25 -14.72 -14.39
N TRP A 174 -3.93 -15.56 -13.59
CA TRP A 174 -4.96 -16.45 -14.12
C TRP A 174 -6.17 -15.67 -14.66
N TYR A 175 -6.55 -14.58 -14.00
CA TYR A 175 -7.60 -13.70 -14.49
C TYR A 175 -7.28 -13.17 -15.90
N GLY A 176 -6.10 -12.56 -16.08
CA GLY A 176 -5.67 -12.04 -17.38
C GLY A 176 -5.56 -13.13 -18.45
N PHE A 177 -5.12 -14.35 -18.10
CA PHE A 177 -5.12 -15.48 -19.03
C PHE A 177 -6.54 -15.84 -19.48
N LEU A 178 -7.51 -15.86 -18.58
CA LEU A 178 -8.90 -16.21 -18.90
C LEU A 178 -9.62 -15.19 -19.80
N ILE A 179 -9.21 -13.92 -19.74
CA ILE A 179 -9.75 -12.85 -20.61
C ILE A 179 -8.82 -12.52 -21.77
N GLU A 180 -7.79 -13.35 -22.00
CA GLU A 180 -6.81 -13.23 -23.08
C GLU A 180 -6.12 -11.85 -23.12
N ASP A 181 -5.88 -11.25 -21.96
CA ASP A 181 -5.32 -9.91 -21.82
C ASP A 181 -3.87 -9.94 -21.31
N VAL A 182 -2.92 -9.78 -22.23
CA VAL A 182 -1.47 -9.78 -21.96
C VAL A 182 -1.00 -8.64 -21.07
N TYR A 183 -1.68 -7.49 -21.12
CA TYR A 183 -1.34 -6.37 -20.25
C TYR A 183 -1.65 -6.71 -18.79
N ILE A 184 -2.61 -7.58 -18.54
CA ILE A 184 -2.96 -8.04 -17.19
C ILE A 184 -2.10 -9.23 -16.79
N TRP A 185 -2.08 -10.34 -17.55
CA TRP A 185 -1.39 -11.55 -17.07
C TRP A 185 0.13 -11.42 -17.11
N GLY A 186 0.71 -10.70 -18.08
CA GLY A 186 2.15 -10.56 -18.26
C GLY A 186 2.89 -9.98 -17.04
N PRO A 187 2.59 -8.74 -16.59
CA PRO A 187 3.24 -8.16 -15.42
C PRO A 187 2.87 -8.88 -14.12
N ASN A 188 1.67 -9.46 -14.01
CA ASN A 188 1.29 -10.23 -12.83
C ASN A 188 2.04 -11.56 -12.72
N LEU A 189 2.41 -12.18 -13.84
CA LEU A 189 3.28 -13.36 -13.84
C LEU A 189 4.68 -13.02 -13.31
N LEU A 190 5.23 -11.87 -13.72
CA LEU A 190 6.47 -11.36 -13.13
C LEU A 190 6.31 -11.08 -11.63
N GLY A 191 5.18 -10.52 -11.22
CA GLY A 191 4.79 -10.35 -9.82
C GLY A 191 4.76 -11.67 -9.05
N CYS A 192 4.21 -12.74 -9.64
CA CYS A 192 4.19 -14.09 -9.05
C CYS A 192 5.60 -14.59 -8.79
N ILE A 193 6.51 -14.43 -9.76
CA ILE A 193 7.89 -14.88 -9.63
C ILE A 193 8.57 -14.11 -8.49
N LEU A 194 8.46 -12.79 -8.47
CA LEU A 194 9.10 -11.94 -7.45
C LEU A 194 8.58 -12.23 -6.04
N THR A 195 7.26 -12.27 -5.87
CA THR A 195 6.64 -12.56 -4.56
C THR A 195 6.83 -14.01 -4.14
N GLY A 196 6.88 -14.96 -5.08
CA GLY A 196 7.24 -16.35 -4.83
C GLY A 196 8.66 -16.49 -4.31
N VAL A 197 9.62 -15.75 -4.88
CA VAL A 197 10.98 -15.66 -4.34
C VAL A 197 10.99 -15.09 -2.92
N GLN A 198 10.22 -14.02 -2.64
CA GLN A 198 10.13 -13.48 -1.27
C GLN A 198 9.60 -14.51 -0.27
N VAL A 199 8.53 -15.23 -0.61
CA VAL A 199 7.96 -16.30 0.23
C VAL A 199 9.00 -17.40 0.45
N LEU A 200 9.72 -17.82 -0.58
CA LEU A 200 10.79 -18.82 -0.45
C LEU A 200 11.89 -18.34 0.50
N LEU A 201 12.34 -17.10 0.36
CA LEU A 201 13.37 -16.52 1.23
C LEU A 201 12.92 -16.41 2.69
N ILE A 202 11.64 -16.13 2.93
CA ILE A 202 11.03 -16.13 4.26
C ILE A 202 11.07 -17.52 4.90
N LEU A 203 10.90 -18.58 4.11
CA LEU A 203 10.93 -19.97 4.59
C LEU A 203 12.37 -20.47 4.82
N VAL A 204 13.31 -20.05 3.97
CA VAL A 204 14.72 -20.51 4.02
C VAL A 204 15.55 -19.75 5.06
N PHE A 205 15.36 -18.44 5.19
CA PHE A 205 16.18 -17.61 6.09
C PHE A 205 15.48 -17.30 7.41
N PRO A 206 16.15 -17.47 8.56
CA PRO A 206 15.58 -17.10 9.84
C PRO A 206 15.42 -15.59 9.94
N ARG A 207 14.39 -15.14 10.67
CA ARG A 207 14.22 -13.72 11.02
C ARG A 207 15.19 -13.37 12.14
N LYS A 208 16.36 -12.82 11.82
CA LYS A 208 17.30 -12.29 12.82
C LYS A 208 16.79 -10.91 13.28
N ARG A 209 16.56 -10.72 14.58
CA ARG A 209 16.33 -9.37 15.14
C ARG A 209 17.56 -8.52 14.85
N ALA A 210 17.40 -7.37 14.20
CA ALA A 210 18.48 -6.47 13.90
C ALA A 210 19.15 -6.00 15.21
N GLY A 211 20.33 -6.53 15.51
CA GLY A 211 21.24 -5.86 16.44
C GLY A 211 21.64 -4.53 15.82
N LYS A 212 21.48 -3.43 16.56
CA LYS A 212 21.88 -2.08 16.14
C LYS A 212 23.32 -2.10 15.60
N LYS A 213 23.49 -2.08 14.28
CA LYS A 213 24.71 -1.60 13.63
C LYS A 213 24.35 -0.35 12.84
N ALA A 214 24.93 0.76 13.29
CA ALA A 214 24.89 2.05 12.65
C ALA A 214 25.59 2.00 11.28
N GLY A 215 25.04 2.71 10.30
CA GLY A 215 25.79 3.08 9.09
C GLY A 215 25.46 2.34 7.80
N GLN A 216 24.17 2.18 7.45
CA GLN A 216 23.80 2.06 6.05
C GLN A 216 22.50 2.82 5.80
N LYS A 217 22.62 3.96 5.11
CA LYS A 217 21.51 4.81 4.67
C LYS A 217 20.88 4.17 3.42
N THR A 218 20.09 3.13 3.62
CA THR A 218 19.11 2.70 2.61
C THR A 218 17.91 3.64 2.75
N PRO A 219 17.35 4.21 1.67
CA PRO A 219 16.09 4.94 1.79
C PRO A 219 15.09 3.96 2.39
N LYS A 220 14.50 4.30 3.55
CA LYS A 220 13.28 3.66 4.04
C LYS A 220 12.17 4.01 3.05
N SER A 221 12.18 3.40 1.88
CA SER A 221 11.01 3.25 1.03
C SER A 221 10.15 2.25 1.76
N THR A 222 9.16 2.78 2.45
CA THR A 222 8.16 2.11 3.27
C THR A 222 7.63 0.86 2.56
N GLU A 223 8.33 -0.25 2.76
CA GLU A 223 7.71 -1.55 2.80
C GLU A 223 6.55 -1.40 3.77
N ILE A 224 5.37 -1.84 3.36
CA ILE A 224 4.17 -1.65 4.15
C ILE A 224 4.26 -2.62 5.33
N GLU A 225 4.99 -2.17 6.34
CA GLU A 225 5.39 -2.89 7.53
C GLU A 225 4.22 -2.80 8.52
N LEU A 226 3.45 -3.88 8.61
CA LEU A 226 2.61 -4.12 9.77
C LEU A 226 3.52 -4.11 11.01
N ALA A 227 3.37 -3.07 11.82
CA ALA A 227 3.91 -3.06 13.17
C ALA A 227 3.45 -4.33 13.90
N PRO A 228 4.29 -4.94 14.76
CA PRO A 228 3.95 -6.18 15.43
C PRO A 228 2.71 -5.94 16.30
N VAL A 229 1.63 -6.67 16.01
CA VAL A 229 0.60 -6.94 17.01
C VAL A 229 1.32 -7.77 18.07
N ASN A 230 1.71 -7.10 19.15
CA ASN A 230 2.15 -7.78 20.36
C ASN A 230 0.99 -8.68 20.78
N SER A 231 1.16 -9.98 20.60
CA SER A 231 0.49 -10.99 21.39
C SER A 231 1.03 -10.85 22.82
N THR A 232 0.48 -9.92 23.59
CA THR A 232 0.49 -10.07 25.04
C THR A 232 -0.46 -11.21 25.35
N SER A 233 0.15 -12.37 25.58
CA SER A 233 -0.30 -13.41 26.49
C SER A 233 -1.28 -12.85 27.53
N VAL A 234 -2.56 -13.19 27.37
CA VAL A 234 -3.53 -13.10 28.45
C VAL A 234 -3.28 -14.33 29.30
N GLU A 235 -2.48 -14.16 30.35
CA GLU A 235 -2.55 -15.02 31.52
C GLU A 235 -3.94 -14.88 32.14
N ASP A 236 -4.59 -16.02 32.30
CA ASP A 236 -5.80 -16.19 33.10
C ASP A 236 -5.58 -15.66 34.52
N LYS A 237 -6.28 -14.60 34.91
CA LYS A 237 -6.71 -14.38 36.29
C LYS A 237 -8.10 -13.75 36.33
N GLN A 238 -9.07 -14.61 36.61
CA GLN A 238 -10.29 -14.31 37.34
C GLN A 238 -10.02 -13.36 38.51
N GLU A 239 -10.70 -12.22 38.56
CA GLU A 239 -11.26 -11.72 39.82
C GLU A 239 -12.46 -10.78 39.59
N LYS A 240 -13.47 -10.98 40.46
CA LYS A 240 -14.78 -10.32 40.50
C LYS A 240 -14.65 -8.88 41.02
N GLY A 241 -15.55 -7.99 40.59
CA GLY A 241 -15.90 -6.80 41.38
C GLY A 241 -16.43 -5.60 40.61
N SER A 242 -17.76 -5.43 40.65
CA SER A 242 -18.51 -4.17 40.82
C SER A 242 -18.10 -2.86 40.09
N VAL A 243 -18.98 -2.44 39.18
CA VAL A 243 -19.58 -1.09 39.01
C VAL A 243 -18.71 0.14 39.29
N GLU A 244 -18.44 0.94 38.25
CA GLU A 244 -18.63 2.40 38.29
C GLU A 244 -18.66 2.97 36.85
N MET A 245 -19.77 3.64 36.50
CA MET A 245 -19.91 4.49 35.31
C MET A 245 -19.30 5.85 35.63
N VAL A 246 -18.09 6.12 35.12
CA VAL A 246 -17.48 7.46 35.20
C VAL A 246 -17.55 8.11 33.82
N GLU A 247 -18.38 9.15 33.74
CA GLU A 247 -18.42 10.15 32.68
C GLU A 247 -17.03 10.73 32.40
N LEU A 248 -16.66 10.86 31.13
CA LEU A 248 -15.54 11.71 30.71
C LEU A 248 -16.02 12.68 29.62
N LEU A 249 -16.62 13.78 30.08
CA LEU A 249 -16.85 14.98 29.30
C LEU A 249 -15.52 15.69 28.98
N PRO A 250 -15.40 16.35 27.81
CA PRO A 250 -14.15 16.95 27.33
C PRO A 250 -13.69 18.22 28.10
N ASN A 251 -12.37 18.38 28.16
CA ASN A 251 -11.57 19.31 28.97
C ASN A 251 -11.79 20.83 28.79
N TRP A 252 -12.84 21.29 28.12
CA TRP A 252 -13.10 22.73 27.89
C TRP A 252 -14.03 23.37 28.93
N MET A 253 -14.59 22.60 29.87
CA MET A 253 -15.49 23.09 30.94
C MET A 253 -14.82 23.43 32.29
N VAL A 254 -13.48 23.40 32.39
CA VAL A 254 -12.79 23.77 33.64
C VAL A 254 -12.45 25.26 33.65
N VAL A 255 -13.36 26.08 34.18
CA VAL A 255 -13.10 27.48 34.53
C VAL A 255 -12.18 27.53 35.76
N LYS A 256 -10.97 28.07 35.60
CA LYS A 256 -10.02 28.33 36.69
C LYS A 256 -10.61 29.37 37.65
N LYS A 257 -10.71 29.03 38.94
CA LYS A 257 -11.04 29.96 40.02
C LYS A 257 -9.75 30.40 40.72
N ASP A 258 -9.40 31.67 40.54
CA ASP A 258 -8.31 32.34 41.26
C ASP A 258 -8.47 32.23 42.78
N ARG A 259 -7.33 32.09 43.48
CA ARG A 259 -7.26 32.39 44.92
C ARG A 259 -6.06 33.29 45.18
N LYS A 260 -6.40 34.54 45.53
CA LYS A 260 -5.53 35.59 46.07
C LYS A 260 -4.88 35.13 47.39
N GLN A 261 -3.66 35.58 47.64
CA GLN A 261 -3.24 36.08 48.95
C GLN A 261 -3.18 37.60 48.83
#